data_AF-A0A7V6G4H1-F1
#
_entry.id   AF-A0A7V6G4H1-F1
#
_cell.length_a   1.000
_cell.length_b   1.000
_cell.length_c   1.000
_cell.angle_alpha   90.00
_cell.angle_beta   90.00
_cell.angle_gamma   90.00
#
_symmetry.space_group_name_H-M   'P 1'
#
loop_
_entity.id
_entity.type
_entity.pdbx_description
1 polymer ?
#
loop_
_entity_poly.entity_id
_entity_poly.type
_entity_poly.pdbx_seq_one_letter_code
_entity_poly.pdbx_strand_id
1 'polypeptide(L)'
;MKILLIFKSYSKELLSYTSEIQRTEDGEYEETSNVGAFPGALMTEMWPYMIYSIGLRDFRNFGTDPKDQVIVGVEKGNQISVKKMEQIFHQRFQYVLSHLGQLQFNDIVAKEEEWGGVDNTPDHKVSVGESYYPNPNQFIMDTYREYSYKSSLIEHSAGYHASKENGLVRVVFLEWSEPFLVAEELEDKVLETFQDHLLFLENMIVKEAGNYIDYQDKENHITRIWKTESGVTIHLEHMKNYSGIRMVIYKE
;
A
#
# COMPACT_ATOMS: atom_id res chain seq x y z
N MET A 1 -10.06 23.04 -15.59
CA MET A 1 -9.24 23.90 -14.72
C MET A 1 -8.89 23.06 -13.50
N LYS A 2 -7.61 22.99 -13.09
CA LYS A 2 -7.18 22.26 -11.89
C LYS A 2 -6.93 23.30 -10.79
N ILE A 3 -7.46 23.08 -9.60
CA ILE A 3 -7.18 23.94 -8.44
C ILE A 3 -6.10 23.26 -7.61
N LEU A 4 -5.07 24.03 -7.29
CA LEU A 4 -3.95 23.66 -6.44
C LEU A 4 -4.05 24.47 -5.15
N LEU A 5 -4.23 23.79 -4.02
CA LEU A 5 -4.06 24.41 -2.71
C LEU A 5 -2.67 24.07 -2.19
N ILE A 6 -1.92 25.12 -1.83
CA ILE A 6 -0.64 24.98 -1.14
C ILE A 6 -0.85 25.46 0.30
N PHE A 7 -0.68 24.54 1.24
CA PHE A 7 -0.77 24.82 2.66
C PHE A 7 0.64 24.75 3.27
N LYS A 8 1.06 25.80 3.98
CA LYS A 8 2.33 25.79 4.72
C LYS A 8 2.05 25.88 6.20
N SER A 9 2.39 24.83 6.93
CA SER A 9 2.32 24.85 8.38
C SER A 9 3.51 25.61 8.95
N TYR A 10 3.24 26.72 9.65
CA TYR A 10 4.23 27.40 10.49
C TYR A 10 4.13 26.96 11.97
N SER A 11 3.23 26.03 12.26
CA SER A 11 3.12 25.43 13.58
C SER A 11 4.36 24.59 13.88
N LYS A 12 4.77 24.58 15.15
CA LYS A 12 5.76 23.62 15.67
C LYS A 12 5.11 22.32 16.15
N GLU A 13 3.78 22.31 16.23
CA GLU A 13 2.97 21.21 16.71
C GLU A 13 2.40 20.42 15.53
N LEU A 14 2.18 19.11 15.74
CA LEU A 14 1.42 18.27 14.81
C LEU A 14 -0.07 18.59 14.95
N LEU A 15 -0.71 18.95 13.85
CA LEU A 15 -2.11 19.34 13.83
C LEU A 15 -2.93 18.35 13.01
N SER A 16 -3.98 17.78 13.60
CA SER A 16 -5.08 17.20 12.80
C SER A 16 -6.14 18.26 12.57
N TYR A 17 -6.83 18.17 11.44
CA TYR A 17 -7.98 19.00 11.09
C TYR A 17 -8.90 18.21 10.18
N THR A 18 -10.16 18.62 10.10
CA THR A 18 -11.09 18.13 9.06
C THR A 18 -11.09 19.14 7.92
N SER A 19 -11.00 18.63 6.70
CA SER A 19 -11.09 19.42 5.48
C SER A 19 -12.34 19.04 4.71
N GLU A 20 -13.07 20.05 4.27
CA GLU A 20 -14.28 19.90 3.48
C GLU A 20 -14.22 20.87 2.30
N ILE A 21 -14.85 20.50 1.19
CA ILE A 21 -14.93 21.32 -0.01
C ILE A 21 -16.38 21.57 -0.40
N GLN A 22 -16.64 22.75 -0.93
CA GLN A 22 -17.90 23.12 -1.53
C GLN A 22 -17.66 23.32 -3.03
N ARG A 23 -18.35 22.56 -3.88
CA ARG A 23 -18.11 22.58 -5.35
C ARG A 23 -19.00 23.57 -6.11
N THR A 24 -20.03 24.11 -5.46
CA THR A 24 -20.98 25.06 -6.04
C THR A 24 -21.23 26.21 -5.07
N GLU A 25 -21.54 27.39 -5.59
CA GLU A 25 -21.97 28.54 -4.79
C GLU A 25 -23.19 28.17 -3.95
N ASP A 26 -23.10 28.32 -2.63
CA ASP A 26 -24.12 27.91 -1.64
C ASP A 26 -24.46 26.41 -1.60
N GLY A 27 -23.59 25.53 -2.13
CA GLY A 27 -23.74 24.08 -2.06
C GLY A 27 -23.42 23.46 -0.69
N GLU A 28 -23.57 22.14 -0.58
CA GLU A 28 -23.15 21.40 0.62
C GLU A 28 -21.63 21.21 0.69
N TYR A 29 -21.12 21.09 1.91
CA TYR A 29 -19.73 20.74 2.17
C TYR A 29 -19.57 19.21 2.11
N GLU A 30 -18.58 18.76 1.34
CA GLU A 30 -18.19 17.36 1.22
C GLU A 30 -16.84 17.17 1.91
N GLU A 31 -16.75 16.23 2.86
CA GLU A 31 -15.48 15.88 3.50
C GLU A 31 -14.47 15.35 2.49
N THR A 32 -13.21 15.76 2.64
CA THR A 32 -12.09 15.27 1.86
C THR A 32 -11.16 14.45 2.74
N SER A 33 -10.46 13.49 2.12
CA SER A 33 -9.33 12.85 2.78
C SER A 33 -8.20 13.85 2.93
N ASN A 34 -7.82 14.16 4.17
CA ASN A 34 -6.58 14.88 4.46
C ASN A 34 -5.60 14.01 5.24
N VAL A 35 -4.35 14.40 5.09
CA VAL A 35 -3.27 14.00 5.99
C VAL A 35 -3.01 15.25 6.82
N GLY A 36 -3.00 15.18 8.15
CA GLY A 36 -2.85 16.35 9.02
C GLY A 36 -1.60 17.20 8.72
N ALA A 37 -1.49 18.37 9.36
CA ALA A 37 -0.39 19.29 9.14
C ALA A 37 0.80 19.02 10.07
N PHE A 38 1.93 18.63 9.47
CA PHE A 38 3.20 18.42 10.16
C PHE A 38 3.97 19.74 10.38
N PRO A 39 4.81 19.83 11.43
CA PRO A 39 5.64 21.01 11.67
C PRO A 39 6.54 21.36 10.49
N GLY A 40 6.45 22.59 9.98
CA GLY A 40 7.28 23.08 8.88
C GLY A 40 7.01 22.47 7.51
N ALA A 41 6.04 21.54 7.38
CA ALA A 41 5.72 20.89 6.13
C ALA A 41 5.01 21.83 5.15
N LEU A 42 5.38 21.68 3.87
CA LEU A 42 4.66 22.21 2.72
C LEU A 42 3.77 21.11 2.18
N MET A 43 2.47 21.29 2.33
CA MET A 43 1.47 20.34 1.88
C MET A 43 0.81 20.85 0.61
N THR A 44 0.51 19.92 -0.29
CA THR A 44 -0.11 20.24 -1.57
C THR A 44 -1.32 19.34 -1.76
N GLU A 45 -2.49 19.97 -1.89
CA GLU A 45 -3.72 19.28 -2.26
C GLU A 45 -4.15 19.72 -3.66
N MET A 46 -4.50 18.74 -4.50
CA MET A 46 -4.87 18.95 -5.90
C MET A 46 -6.21 18.31 -6.18
N TRP A 47 -7.13 19.10 -6.74
CA TRP A 47 -8.43 18.59 -7.16
C TRP A 47 -8.63 18.73 -8.67
N PRO A 48 -9.24 17.72 -9.31
CA PRO A 48 -9.51 17.74 -10.74
C PRO A 48 -10.75 18.58 -11.12
N TYR A 49 -11.39 19.23 -10.15
CA TYR A 49 -12.62 20.01 -10.31
C TYR A 49 -12.52 21.38 -9.63
N MET A 50 -13.51 22.24 -9.92
CA MET A 50 -13.64 23.55 -9.30
C MET A 50 -14.11 23.42 -7.85
N ILE A 51 -13.53 24.28 -7.01
CA ILE A 51 -13.86 24.43 -5.61
C ILE A 51 -14.27 25.87 -5.43
N TYR A 52 -15.46 26.05 -4.88
CA TYR A 52 -16.03 27.35 -4.55
C TYR A 52 -15.54 27.81 -3.17
N SER A 53 -15.54 26.91 -2.19
CA SER A 53 -15.09 27.17 -0.82
C SER A 53 -14.39 25.96 -0.21
N ILE A 54 -13.42 26.22 0.67
CA ILE A 54 -12.73 25.19 1.47
C ILE A 54 -13.02 25.48 2.93
N GLY A 55 -13.57 24.49 3.62
CA GLY A 55 -13.78 24.50 5.07
C GLY A 55 -12.64 23.77 5.76
N LEU A 56 -12.00 24.42 6.72
CA LEU A 56 -11.03 23.79 7.62
C LEU A 56 -11.53 23.96 9.05
N ARG A 57 -11.76 22.85 9.76
CA ARG A 57 -12.30 22.87 11.12
C ARG A 57 -11.70 21.80 12.01
N ASP A 58 -12.03 21.89 13.30
CA ASP A 58 -11.61 20.92 14.32
C ASP A 58 -10.09 20.73 14.42
N PHE A 59 -9.33 21.82 14.32
CA PHE A 59 -7.89 21.81 14.56
C PHE A 59 -7.58 21.29 15.97
N ARG A 60 -6.87 20.16 16.05
CA ARG A 60 -6.45 19.54 17.30
C ARG A 60 -4.94 19.39 17.32
N ASN A 61 -4.33 19.82 18.42
CA ASN A 61 -2.94 19.55 18.72
C ASN A 61 -2.81 18.11 19.23
N PHE A 62 -1.90 17.32 18.64
CA PHE A 62 -1.37 16.13 19.31
C PHE A 62 -0.28 16.62 20.28
N GLY A 63 -0.66 16.88 21.54
CA GLY A 63 0.17 17.59 22.52
C GLY A 63 1.62 17.09 22.62
N THR A 64 2.54 18.03 22.86
CA THR A 64 4.00 17.82 22.97
C THR A 64 4.47 17.19 24.28
N ASP A 65 3.58 16.61 25.10
CA ASP A 65 3.98 15.81 26.26
C ASP A 65 4.20 14.34 25.81
N PRO A 66 5.40 13.75 25.98
CA PRO A 66 5.67 12.36 25.62
C PRO A 66 4.70 11.34 26.25
N LYS A 67 3.96 11.73 27.30
CA LYS A 67 2.93 10.92 27.95
C LYS A 67 1.51 11.15 27.41
N ASP A 68 1.26 12.32 26.83
CA ASP A 68 0.01 12.68 26.16
C ASP A 68 0.09 12.55 24.64
N GLN A 69 1.18 11.94 24.13
CA GLN A 69 1.09 11.00 23.03
C GLN A 69 0.13 9.87 23.47
N VAL A 70 -1.17 10.19 23.51
CA VAL A 70 -2.18 9.26 23.07
C VAL A 70 -1.79 8.98 21.62
N ILE A 71 -0.92 7.99 21.49
CA ILE A 71 -0.91 7.02 20.43
C ILE A 71 -2.38 6.95 20.00
N VAL A 72 -2.75 7.63 18.91
CA VAL A 72 -3.84 7.12 18.11
C VAL A 72 -3.30 5.78 17.73
N GLY A 73 -3.67 4.79 18.54
CA GLY A 73 -3.26 3.43 18.32
C GLY A 73 -3.59 3.15 16.88
N VAL A 74 -2.56 3.00 16.05
CA VAL A 74 -2.49 1.74 15.33
C VAL A 74 -2.78 0.72 16.41
N GLU A 75 -4.02 0.22 16.43
CA GLU A 75 -4.56 -0.57 17.53
C GLU A 75 -3.46 -1.51 18.03
N LYS A 76 -2.98 -1.33 19.27
CA LYS A 76 -1.92 -2.19 19.83
C LYS A 76 -2.28 -3.68 19.75
N GLY A 77 -3.56 -4.01 19.50
CA GLY A 77 -4.05 -5.37 19.30
C GLY A 77 -3.65 -6.05 17.99
N ASN A 78 -3.27 -5.32 16.94
CA ASN A 78 -3.09 -5.90 15.59
C ASN A 78 -1.66 -5.79 15.02
N GLN A 79 -0.67 -5.38 15.82
CA GLN A 79 0.73 -5.38 15.38
C GLN A 79 1.36 -6.77 15.50
N ILE A 80 2.07 -7.18 14.44
CA ILE A 80 2.89 -8.40 14.41
C ILE A 80 4.35 -8.05 14.18
N SER A 81 5.26 -8.99 14.51
CA SER A 81 6.69 -8.79 14.25
C SER A 81 7.02 -8.90 12.76
N VAL A 82 8.09 -8.25 12.31
CA VAL A 82 8.62 -8.36 10.94
C VAL A 82 8.84 -9.83 10.57
N LYS A 83 9.45 -10.61 11.46
CA LYS A 83 9.65 -12.06 11.26
C LYS A 83 8.34 -12.84 11.05
N LYS A 84 7.26 -12.44 11.74
CA LYS A 84 5.94 -13.07 11.53
C LYS A 84 5.37 -12.66 10.18
N MET A 85 5.57 -11.42 9.73
CA MET A 85 5.20 -11.00 8.37
C MET A 85 5.96 -11.78 7.30
N GLU A 86 7.27 -11.97 7.45
CA GLU A 86 8.08 -12.77 6.53
C GLU A 86 7.58 -14.22 6.43
N GLN A 87 7.16 -14.81 7.56
CA GLN A 87 6.56 -16.15 7.58
C GLN A 87 5.23 -16.19 6.83
N ILE A 88 4.37 -15.19 7.03
CA ILE A 88 3.08 -15.07 6.32
C ILE A 88 3.33 -14.88 4.83
N PHE A 89 4.26 -14.00 4.46
CA PHE A 89 4.68 -13.82 3.07
C PHE A 89 5.16 -15.14 2.47
N HIS A 90 6.01 -15.90 3.16
CA HIS A 90 6.50 -17.19 2.64
C HIS A 90 5.35 -18.16 2.35
N GLN A 91 4.41 -18.30 3.30
CA GLN A 91 3.23 -19.16 3.14
C GLN A 91 2.36 -18.71 1.97
N ARG A 92 2.08 -17.40 1.88
CA ARG A 92 1.32 -16.80 0.79
C ARG A 92 1.99 -17.00 -0.55
N PHE A 93 3.28 -16.70 -0.64
CA PHE A 93 4.05 -16.76 -1.87
C PHE A 93 4.04 -18.17 -2.44
N GLN A 94 4.31 -19.19 -1.60
CA GLN A 94 4.23 -20.59 -2.03
C GLN A 94 2.82 -20.99 -2.47
N TYR A 95 1.79 -20.57 -1.72
CA TYR A 95 0.40 -20.89 -2.05
C TYR A 95 -0.03 -20.24 -3.38
N VAL A 96 0.27 -18.97 -3.57
CA VAL A 96 -0.01 -18.24 -4.82
C VAL A 96 0.73 -18.89 -5.98
N LEU A 97 2.05 -19.10 -5.90
CA LEU A 97 2.82 -19.67 -7.01
C LEU A 97 2.34 -21.07 -7.43
N SER A 98 1.87 -21.88 -6.48
CA SER A 98 1.38 -23.24 -6.77
C SER A 98 -0.03 -23.29 -7.35
N HIS A 99 -0.87 -22.28 -7.10
CA HIS A 99 -2.29 -22.31 -7.49
C HIS A 99 -2.67 -21.24 -8.53
N LEU A 100 -1.79 -20.27 -8.83
CA LEU A 100 -2.14 -19.16 -9.73
C LEU A 100 -2.56 -19.64 -11.12
N GLY A 101 -3.69 -19.12 -11.60
CA GLY A 101 -4.40 -19.58 -12.80
C GLY A 101 -5.55 -20.54 -12.51
N GLN A 102 -5.58 -21.16 -11.33
CA GLN A 102 -6.69 -22.00 -10.83
C GLN A 102 -7.21 -21.55 -9.45
N LEU A 103 -6.51 -20.62 -8.80
CA LEU A 103 -6.84 -20.09 -7.49
C LEU A 103 -8.18 -19.35 -7.50
N GLN A 104 -9.15 -19.87 -6.75
CA GLN A 104 -10.44 -19.20 -6.55
C GLN A 104 -10.28 -18.04 -5.57
N PHE A 105 -11.03 -16.96 -5.81
CA PHE A 105 -10.99 -15.78 -4.96
C PHE A 105 -11.34 -16.07 -3.50
N ASN A 106 -12.38 -16.88 -3.27
CA ASN A 106 -12.79 -17.21 -1.89
C ASN A 106 -11.76 -18.08 -1.15
N ASP A 107 -10.95 -18.87 -1.88
CA ASP A 107 -9.91 -19.70 -1.26
C ASP A 107 -8.78 -18.83 -0.71
N ILE A 108 -8.35 -17.81 -1.47
CA ILE A 108 -7.31 -16.89 -0.99
C ILE A 108 -7.80 -15.98 0.13
N VAL A 109 -9.09 -15.59 0.10
CA VAL A 109 -9.74 -14.87 1.20
C VAL A 109 -9.70 -15.69 2.49
N ALA A 110 -10.10 -16.97 2.43
CA ALA A 110 -10.05 -17.86 3.59
C ALA A 110 -8.61 -18.04 4.10
N LYS A 111 -7.62 -18.05 3.21
CA LYS A 111 -6.21 -18.13 3.60
C LYS A 111 -5.69 -16.86 4.28
N GLU A 112 -6.08 -15.69 3.82
CA GLU A 112 -5.73 -14.44 4.49
C GLU A 112 -6.33 -14.37 5.90
N GLU A 113 -7.59 -14.79 6.06
CA GLU A 113 -8.23 -14.92 7.37
C GLU A 113 -7.48 -15.92 8.28
N GLU A 114 -7.05 -17.07 7.74
CA GLU A 114 -6.22 -18.06 8.45
C GLU A 114 -4.85 -17.49 8.88
N TRP A 115 -4.24 -16.65 8.04
CA TRP A 115 -2.95 -16.01 8.31
C TRP A 115 -3.06 -14.80 9.25
N GLY A 116 -4.29 -14.38 9.57
CA GLY A 116 -4.57 -13.25 10.47
C GLY A 116 -4.51 -11.88 9.77
N GLY A 117 -4.75 -11.84 8.46
CA GLY A 117 -4.85 -10.60 7.71
C GLY A 117 -6.07 -9.77 8.11
N VAL A 118 -5.88 -8.46 8.22
CA VAL A 118 -6.97 -7.51 8.49
C VAL A 118 -7.52 -7.02 7.16
N ASP A 119 -8.81 -7.28 6.89
CA ASP A 119 -9.49 -6.77 5.70
C ASP A 119 -9.43 -5.23 5.68
N ASN A 120 -8.77 -4.69 4.67
CA ASN A 120 -8.59 -3.27 4.42
C ASN A 120 -9.16 -2.89 3.04
N THR A 121 -10.13 -3.66 2.55
CA THR A 121 -10.70 -3.44 1.22
C THR A 121 -11.37 -2.07 1.16
N PRO A 122 -11.00 -1.21 0.20
CA PRO A 122 -11.62 0.09 0.03
C PRO A 122 -13.07 -0.05 -0.46
N ASP A 123 -13.87 0.97 -0.17
CA ASP A 123 -15.27 1.08 -0.59
C ASP A 123 -15.44 1.48 -2.07
N HIS A 124 -14.38 1.96 -2.70
CA HIS A 124 -14.34 2.33 -4.10
C HIS A 124 -13.73 1.22 -4.97
N LYS A 125 -13.99 1.29 -6.27
CA LYS A 125 -13.46 0.31 -7.23
C LYS A 125 -11.96 0.48 -7.40
N VAL A 126 -11.23 -0.62 -7.27
CA VAL A 126 -9.78 -0.69 -7.52
C VAL A 126 -9.54 -1.43 -8.84
N SER A 127 -8.83 -0.79 -9.75
CA SER A 127 -8.44 -1.36 -11.06
C SER A 127 -6.94 -1.59 -11.13
N VAL A 128 -6.52 -2.55 -11.94
CA VAL A 128 -5.10 -2.79 -12.25
C VAL A 128 -4.72 -2.05 -13.52
N GLY A 129 -3.63 -1.28 -13.48
CA GLY A 129 -3.07 -0.64 -14.66
C GLY A 129 -2.37 -1.63 -15.59
N GLU A 130 -2.52 -1.45 -16.90
CA GLU A 130 -1.89 -2.32 -17.93
C GLU A 130 -0.36 -2.32 -17.87
N SER A 131 0.25 -1.26 -17.30
CA SER A 131 1.69 -1.20 -17.04
C SER A 131 2.18 -2.24 -16.05
N TYR A 132 1.31 -2.70 -15.14
CA TYR A 132 1.62 -3.72 -14.14
C TYR A 132 1.13 -5.11 -14.56
N TYR A 133 -0.05 -5.17 -15.19
CA TYR A 133 -0.62 -6.39 -15.72
C TYR A 133 -1.13 -6.14 -17.14
N PRO A 134 -0.42 -6.61 -18.18
CA PRO A 134 -0.79 -6.34 -19.57
C PRO A 134 -2.17 -6.88 -19.99
N ASN A 135 -2.77 -7.78 -19.21
CA ASN A 135 -4.08 -8.40 -19.44
C ASN A 135 -4.33 -8.83 -20.90
N PRO A 136 -3.46 -9.69 -21.49
CA PRO A 136 -3.56 -10.05 -22.91
C PRO A 136 -4.90 -10.74 -23.24
N ASN A 137 -5.51 -11.40 -22.26
CA ASN A 137 -6.78 -12.11 -22.41
C ASN A 137 -8.01 -11.23 -22.13
N GLN A 138 -7.83 -9.94 -21.84
CA GLN A 138 -8.89 -8.95 -21.62
C GLN A 138 -9.91 -9.37 -20.54
N PHE A 139 -9.45 -10.00 -19.46
CA PHE A 139 -10.33 -10.35 -18.34
C PHE A 139 -10.97 -9.11 -17.73
N ILE A 140 -12.26 -9.20 -17.42
CA ILE A 140 -12.96 -8.14 -16.68
C ILE A 140 -12.71 -8.37 -15.19
N MET A 141 -11.88 -7.52 -14.58
CA MET A 141 -11.68 -7.54 -13.12
C MET A 141 -12.75 -6.68 -12.46
N ASP A 142 -13.65 -7.29 -11.68
CA ASP A 142 -14.66 -6.57 -10.89
C ASP A 142 -14.68 -6.96 -9.42
N THR A 143 -13.81 -7.89 -9.03
CA THR A 143 -13.70 -8.41 -7.67
C THR A 143 -12.30 -8.11 -7.12
N TYR A 144 -12.25 -7.43 -5.98
CA TYR A 144 -11.02 -7.04 -5.29
C TYR A 144 -11.17 -7.20 -3.78
N ARG A 145 -10.11 -7.65 -3.11
CA ARG A 145 -9.93 -7.50 -1.66
C ARG A 145 -8.48 -7.16 -1.33
N GLU A 146 -8.31 -6.39 -0.28
CA GLU A 146 -7.01 -6.06 0.30
C GLU A 146 -6.92 -6.51 1.75
N TYR A 147 -5.79 -7.10 2.13
CA TYR A 147 -5.48 -7.44 3.51
C TYR A 147 -4.23 -6.72 3.97
N SER A 148 -4.24 -6.21 5.19
CA SER A 148 -3.12 -5.47 5.77
C SER A 148 -2.51 -6.20 6.98
N TYR A 149 -1.20 -5.98 7.15
CA TYR A 149 -0.38 -6.46 8.25
C TYR A 149 0.51 -5.32 8.70
N LYS A 150 0.53 -5.04 10.01
CA LYS A 150 1.24 -3.87 10.55
C LYS A 150 2.28 -4.27 11.59
N SER A 151 3.41 -3.60 11.57
CA SER A 151 4.45 -3.65 12.60
C SER A 151 4.87 -2.22 12.92
N SER A 152 5.77 -2.06 13.90
CA SER A 152 6.36 -0.76 14.20
C SER A 152 7.40 -0.29 13.18
N LEU A 153 7.78 -1.11 12.19
CA LEU A 153 8.89 -0.81 11.28
C LEU A 153 8.51 -0.89 9.79
N ILE A 154 7.50 -1.69 9.46
CA ILE A 154 7.04 -1.93 8.10
C ILE A 154 5.56 -2.28 8.13
N GLU A 155 4.80 -1.69 7.21
CA GLU A 155 3.43 -2.08 6.90
C GLU A 155 3.40 -2.86 5.59
N HIS A 156 2.50 -3.81 5.50
CA HIS A 156 2.35 -4.68 4.35
C HIS A 156 0.88 -4.80 3.94
N SER A 157 0.59 -4.62 2.66
CA SER A 157 -0.73 -4.94 2.10
C SER A 157 -0.65 -6.02 1.01
N ALA A 158 -1.71 -6.82 0.92
CA ALA A 158 -1.90 -7.88 -0.07
C ALA A 158 -3.25 -7.70 -0.77
N GLY A 159 -3.22 -7.24 -2.01
CA GLY A 159 -4.37 -7.03 -2.89
C GLY A 159 -4.56 -8.17 -3.88
N TYR A 160 -5.80 -8.61 -4.05
CA TYR A 160 -6.17 -9.72 -4.93
C TYR A 160 -7.20 -9.28 -5.96
N HIS A 161 -6.88 -9.38 -7.25
CA HIS A 161 -7.83 -9.11 -8.32
C HIS A 161 -8.30 -10.42 -8.96
N ALA A 162 -9.61 -10.62 -8.98
CA ALA A 162 -10.24 -11.76 -9.63
C ALA A 162 -11.11 -11.37 -10.82
N SER A 163 -11.12 -12.25 -11.81
CA SER A 163 -11.90 -12.07 -13.03
C SER A 163 -13.37 -12.41 -12.79
N LYS A 164 -14.27 -11.55 -13.25
CA LYS A 164 -15.73 -11.67 -13.09
C LYS A 164 -16.28 -12.99 -13.60
N GLU A 165 -15.73 -13.48 -14.70
CA GLU A 165 -16.29 -14.57 -15.49
C GLU A 165 -16.25 -15.90 -14.74
N ASN A 166 -15.25 -16.11 -13.90
CA ASN A 166 -15.02 -17.39 -13.23
C ASN A 166 -14.47 -17.28 -11.80
N GLY A 167 -14.33 -16.07 -11.25
CA GLY A 167 -13.87 -15.87 -9.87
C GLY A 167 -12.41 -16.25 -9.61
N LEU A 168 -11.62 -16.50 -10.67
CA LEU A 168 -10.21 -16.84 -10.53
C LEU A 168 -9.37 -15.60 -10.27
N VAL A 169 -8.43 -15.71 -9.34
CA VAL A 169 -7.39 -14.70 -9.10
C VAL A 169 -6.48 -14.62 -10.32
N ARG A 170 -6.29 -13.41 -10.82
CA ARG A 170 -5.47 -13.12 -12.01
C ARG A 170 -4.21 -12.36 -11.66
N VAL A 171 -4.31 -11.45 -10.69
CA VAL A 171 -3.20 -10.60 -10.27
C VAL A 171 -3.20 -10.49 -8.76
N VAL A 172 -2.02 -10.63 -8.18
CA VAL A 172 -1.75 -10.38 -6.76
C VAL A 172 -0.79 -9.19 -6.67
N PHE A 173 -1.20 -8.17 -5.92
CA PHE A 173 -0.36 -7.04 -5.55
C PHE A 173 0.07 -7.21 -4.11
N LEU A 174 1.36 -7.12 -3.84
CA LEU A 174 1.91 -7.07 -2.50
C LEU A 174 2.68 -5.77 -2.38
N GLU A 175 2.38 -4.97 -1.38
CA GLU A 175 3.09 -3.73 -1.12
C GLU A 175 3.66 -3.73 0.28
N TRP A 176 4.84 -3.13 0.44
CA TRP A 176 5.45 -2.83 1.72
C TRP A 176 5.81 -1.36 1.74
N SER A 177 5.43 -0.68 2.82
CA SER A 177 5.62 0.76 3.00
C SER A 177 6.01 1.08 4.44
N GLU A 178 6.67 2.22 4.62
CA GLU A 178 6.94 2.74 5.96
C GLU A 178 5.62 2.90 6.72
N PRO A 179 5.60 2.62 8.03
CA PRO A 179 4.44 2.92 8.85
C PRO A 179 4.06 4.39 8.73
N PHE A 180 2.76 4.68 8.75
CA PHE A 180 2.26 6.06 8.60
C PHE A 180 2.84 7.03 9.65
N LEU A 181 3.15 6.51 10.85
CA LEU A 181 3.85 7.23 11.91
C LEU A 181 5.06 6.40 12.34
N VAL A 182 6.25 6.94 12.09
CA VAL A 182 7.52 6.40 12.58
C VAL A 182 8.04 7.38 13.63
N ALA A 183 8.40 6.85 14.80
CA ALA A 183 9.10 7.66 15.80
C ALA A 183 10.50 8.01 15.26
N GLU A 184 10.96 9.25 15.43
CA GLU A 184 12.24 9.74 14.87
C GLU A 184 13.40 8.78 15.23
N GLU A 185 13.40 8.22 16.43
CA GLU A 185 14.41 7.25 16.89
C GLU A 185 14.40 5.89 16.15
N LEU A 186 13.39 5.62 15.33
CA LEU A 186 13.24 4.39 14.56
C LEU A 186 13.54 4.57 13.07
N GLU A 187 13.77 5.78 12.56
CA GLU A 187 13.97 6.04 11.12
C GLU A 187 15.10 5.19 10.52
N ASP A 188 16.28 5.18 11.14
CA ASP A 188 17.41 4.37 10.69
C ASP A 188 17.08 2.87 10.68
N LYS A 189 16.30 2.43 11.69
CA LYS A 189 15.90 1.03 11.83
C LYS A 189 14.85 0.63 10.79
N VAL A 190 13.96 1.54 10.40
CA VAL A 190 13.02 1.33 9.30
C VAL A 190 13.80 1.13 8.00
N LEU A 191 14.76 2.00 7.70
CA LEU A 191 15.57 1.90 6.50
C LEU A 191 16.35 0.56 6.44
N GLU A 192 17.01 0.17 7.54
CA GLU A 192 17.70 -1.13 7.66
C GLU A 192 16.72 -2.30 7.43
N THR A 193 15.55 -2.24 8.08
CA THR A 193 14.49 -3.27 7.93
C THR A 193 14.06 -3.42 6.48
N PHE A 194 13.93 -2.34 5.72
CA PHE A 194 13.54 -2.39 4.32
C PHE A 194 14.62 -2.98 3.42
N GLN A 195 15.89 -2.68 3.69
CA GLN A 195 17.01 -3.26 2.94
C GLN A 195 17.09 -4.78 3.18
N ASP A 196 16.99 -5.21 4.43
CA ASP A 196 16.97 -6.62 4.80
C ASP A 196 15.76 -7.35 4.22
N HIS A 197 14.58 -6.72 4.29
CA HIS A 197 13.35 -7.28 3.76
C HIS A 197 13.39 -7.41 2.23
N LEU A 198 13.94 -6.42 1.52
CA LEU A 198 14.15 -6.52 0.07
C LEU A 198 15.04 -7.72 -0.28
N LEU A 199 16.16 -7.89 0.43
CA LEU A 199 17.05 -9.03 0.23
C LEU A 199 16.36 -10.37 0.53
N PHE A 200 15.54 -10.42 1.59
CA PHE A 200 14.71 -11.58 1.91
C PHE A 200 13.75 -11.94 0.77
N LEU A 201 13.02 -10.95 0.22
CA LEU A 201 12.10 -11.15 -0.89
C LEU A 201 12.83 -11.65 -2.15
N GLU A 202 13.96 -11.05 -2.50
CA GLU A 202 14.76 -11.47 -3.65
C GLU A 202 15.26 -12.90 -3.53
N ASN A 203 15.79 -13.27 -2.36
CA ASN A 203 16.25 -14.64 -2.10
C ASN A 203 15.10 -15.65 -2.21
N MET A 204 13.91 -15.27 -1.73
CA MET A 204 12.70 -16.10 -1.85
C MET A 204 12.27 -16.30 -3.30
N ILE A 205 12.27 -15.24 -4.11
CA ILE A 205 11.92 -15.36 -5.54
C ILE A 205 12.97 -16.19 -6.28
N VAL A 206 14.26 -15.95 -6.03
CA VAL A 206 15.35 -16.69 -6.71
C VAL A 206 15.28 -18.18 -6.43
N LYS A 207 14.88 -18.57 -5.22
CA LYS A 207 14.70 -19.98 -4.87
C LYS A 207 13.60 -20.66 -5.70
N GLU A 208 12.53 -19.94 -6.05
CA GLU A 208 11.36 -20.50 -6.75
C GLU A 208 11.41 -20.28 -8.28
N ALA A 209 12.03 -19.20 -8.75
CA ALA A 209 12.01 -18.76 -10.15
C ALA A 209 13.41 -18.70 -10.80
N GLY A 210 14.49 -18.91 -10.05
CA GLY A 210 15.86 -18.72 -10.53
C GLY A 210 16.23 -17.24 -10.70
N ASN A 211 17.13 -16.94 -11.64
CA ASN A 211 17.57 -15.56 -11.87
C ASN A 211 16.50 -14.73 -12.60
N TYR A 212 16.51 -13.41 -12.38
CA TYR A 212 15.63 -12.50 -13.11
C TYR A 212 15.95 -12.54 -14.61
N ILE A 213 14.91 -12.33 -15.42
CA ILE A 213 14.98 -12.29 -16.88
C ILE A 213 15.08 -10.87 -17.43
N ASP A 214 14.70 -9.86 -16.62
CA ASP A 214 14.82 -8.45 -16.97
C ASP A 214 15.14 -7.61 -15.72
N TYR A 215 15.85 -6.50 -15.95
CA TYR A 215 16.26 -5.53 -14.94
C TYR A 215 16.12 -4.13 -15.52
N GLN A 216 15.36 -3.29 -14.83
CA GLN A 216 15.12 -1.91 -15.23
C GLN A 216 15.55 -0.97 -14.11
N ASP A 217 16.46 -0.08 -14.42
CA ASP A 217 16.93 0.97 -13.51
C ASP A 217 16.41 2.32 -14.00
N LYS A 218 15.37 2.83 -13.34
CA LYS A 218 14.73 4.11 -13.66
C LYS A 218 15.07 5.14 -12.60
N GLU A 219 14.77 6.41 -12.90
CA GLU A 219 15.09 7.53 -12.01
C GLU A 219 14.60 7.33 -10.57
N ASN A 220 13.38 6.82 -10.39
CA ASN A 220 12.71 6.75 -9.09
C ASN A 220 12.57 5.33 -8.51
N HIS A 221 12.80 4.29 -9.31
CA HIS A 221 12.65 2.90 -8.87
C HIS A 221 13.52 1.94 -9.69
N ILE A 222 13.79 0.79 -9.09
CA ILE A 222 14.42 -0.36 -9.73
C ILE A 222 13.38 -1.46 -9.84
N THR A 223 13.26 -2.07 -11.01
CA THR A 223 12.38 -3.22 -11.24
C THR A 223 13.20 -4.44 -11.64
N ARG A 224 12.92 -5.58 -11.02
CA ARG A 224 13.41 -6.89 -11.43
C ARG A 224 12.23 -7.76 -11.81
N ILE A 225 12.36 -8.54 -12.89
CA ILE A 225 11.29 -9.37 -13.42
C ILE A 225 11.76 -10.82 -13.50
N TRP A 226 10.95 -11.74 -12.98
CA TRP A 226 11.15 -13.18 -13.08
C TRP A 226 9.98 -13.84 -13.80
N LYS A 227 10.26 -14.98 -14.42
CA LYS A 227 9.24 -15.88 -14.96
C LYS A 227 9.55 -17.29 -14.50
N THR A 228 8.63 -17.88 -13.76
CA THR A 228 8.72 -19.27 -13.30
C THR A 228 8.48 -20.24 -14.47
N GLU A 229 8.92 -21.50 -14.32
CA GLU A 229 8.64 -22.56 -15.29
C GLU A 229 7.14 -22.81 -15.48
N SER A 230 6.32 -22.56 -14.46
CA SER A 230 4.86 -22.69 -14.52
C SER A 230 4.15 -21.55 -15.26
N GLY A 231 4.90 -20.56 -15.74
CA GLY A 231 4.40 -19.41 -16.51
C GLY A 231 3.94 -18.23 -15.65
N VAL A 232 4.18 -18.25 -14.34
CA VAL A 232 3.91 -17.11 -13.45
C VAL A 232 5.01 -16.07 -13.61
N THR A 233 4.61 -14.81 -13.84
CA THR A 233 5.47 -13.63 -13.89
C THR A 233 5.45 -12.93 -12.54
N ILE A 234 6.62 -12.51 -12.07
CA ILE A 234 6.81 -11.79 -10.80
C ILE A 234 7.59 -10.52 -11.10
N HIS A 235 7.03 -9.36 -10.78
CA HIS A 235 7.71 -8.08 -10.81
C HIS A 235 8.02 -7.68 -9.37
N LEU A 236 9.26 -7.32 -9.06
CA LEU A 236 9.64 -6.69 -7.80
C LEU A 236 10.19 -5.29 -8.08
N GLU A 237 9.53 -4.29 -7.54
CA GLU A 237 9.89 -2.89 -7.63
C GLU A 237 10.36 -2.39 -6.26
N HIS A 238 11.50 -1.71 -6.23
CA HIS A 238 12.00 -1.01 -5.06
C HIS A 238 12.15 0.49 -5.38
N MET A 239 11.58 1.33 -4.53
CA MET A 239 11.58 2.78 -4.67
C MET A 239 12.89 3.36 -4.13
N LYS A 240 13.56 4.22 -4.91
CA LYS A 240 14.87 4.77 -4.53
C LYS A 240 14.80 5.91 -3.52
N ASN A 241 13.68 6.62 -3.50
CA ASN A 241 13.55 7.90 -2.80
C ASN A 241 12.79 7.80 -1.48
N TYR A 242 12.22 6.63 -1.17
CA TYR A 242 11.49 6.35 0.07
C TYR A 242 11.44 4.84 0.27
N SER A 243 11.20 4.37 1.50
CA SER A 243 11.10 2.93 1.74
C SER A 243 9.75 2.39 1.27
N GLY A 244 9.78 1.91 0.03
CA GLY A 244 8.64 1.31 -0.64
C GLY A 244 9.10 0.13 -1.48
N ILE A 245 8.43 -1.01 -1.31
CA ILE A 245 8.62 -2.20 -2.13
C ILE A 245 7.26 -2.63 -2.66
N ARG A 246 7.17 -2.91 -3.95
CA ARG A 246 5.97 -3.45 -4.58
C ARG A 246 6.33 -4.75 -5.28
N MET A 247 5.49 -5.76 -5.12
CA MET A 247 5.55 -6.98 -5.90
C MET A 247 4.23 -7.20 -6.62
N VAL A 248 4.30 -7.53 -7.90
CA VAL A 248 3.13 -7.90 -8.72
C VAL A 248 3.34 -9.31 -9.24
N ILE A 249 2.38 -10.19 -8.97
CA ILE A 249 2.42 -11.59 -9.39
C ILE A 249 1.20 -11.87 -10.26
N TYR A 250 1.41 -12.38 -11.47
CA TYR A 250 0.34 -12.74 -12.38
C TYR A 250 0.73 -13.90 -13.28
N LYS A 251 -0.26 -14.51 -13.92
CA LYS A 251 -0.07 -15.53 -14.95
C LYS A 251 -0.73 -15.06 -16.25
N GLU A 252 0.05 -15.11 -17.34
CA GLU A 252 -0.42 -14.81 -18.70
C GLU A 252 -1.44 -15.84 -19.20
#